data_AF-A0A2Z4AHW5-F1
#
_entry.id   AF-A0A2Z4AHW5-F1
#
_cell.length_a   1.000
_cell.length_b   1.000
_cell.length_c   1.000
_cell.angle_alpha   90.00
_cell.angle_beta   90.00
_cell.angle_gamma   90.00
#
_symmetry.space_group_name_H-M   'P 1'
#
loop_
_entity.id
_entity.type
_entity.pdbx_description
1 polymer ?
#
loop_
_entity_poly.entity_id
_entity_poly.type
_entity_poly.pdbx_seq_one_letter_code
_entity_poly.pdbx_strand_id
1 'polypeptide(L)'
;MSMGNKAEGSKRRKIIHWNPDGDSRRDKSQTKKQGNSLVFGIAVVLLLILSLAGIYGARKYLGLGGEVITPVVGPSSSPGYENGKFVSRERVDRMRAAVRLGISEIRKITDDHPRLIENLVIIETAFDEGNRQLASTAYREALAKFEEVRELVEEMRETITEKEKAKEVYDEFLAAVEKDEGMRIHAPYEYEKAVAYGNEGTGRFENGEFIASISDFEQAMTELKEVEIAAELFIAEKEIEGKIAFSKGEKAISKQIFSEILTLQPDNELAKRNLERALNIDILVSLLKKAKKQENDGDLEGALITYEKAFKIDTRSARAQQGVTRVRRNIEKNNFDNFVSAAKAAEEKEDWDAAITTLEAATKMFPDKEGFAEDLARVREVARLAKVKDARSRALAFENDYEWIAARDSFIEVLELDRGNKEATDGLLRTGNLVRVLLRYNQLLEQAQELANQGEFQKSIRVFNEGMSIKPSYLPLEEASLNLQNMLREQSKPVPVNFVSDGKTWVSIAGFEMLGRFEQKTARIYPGNYKVRGRRKGYRDILLEIRVRSGRDFGLVKVICFQRS
;
A
#
# COMPACT_ATOMS: atom_id res chain seq x y z
N MET A 1 23.40 28.54 62.94
CA MET A 1 24.71 28.07 62.41
C MET A 1 24.47 27.71 60.94
N SER A 2 24.77 28.63 60.02
CA SER A 2 26.07 28.78 59.31
C SER A 2 26.16 27.73 58.20
N MET A 3 26.33 27.98 56.90
CA MET A 3 26.69 29.10 56.02
C MET A 3 25.93 28.82 54.69
N GLY A 4 25.47 29.76 53.86
CA GLY A 4 26.15 30.96 53.41
C GLY A 4 27.11 30.65 52.25
N ASN A 5 26.61 30.23 51.07
CA ASN A 5 27.39 30.25 49.84
C ASN A 5 26.64 31.04 48.76
N LYS A 6 26.96 32.34 48.70
CA LYS A 6 26.67 33.18 47.53
C LYS A 6 27.63 32.74 46.43
N ALA A 7 27.08 32.18 45.35
CA ALA A 7 27.81 32.09 44.09
C ALA A 7 28.11 33.53 43.64
N GLU A 8 29.39 33.91 43.65
CA GLU A 8 29.86 35.12 43.02
C GLU A 8 29.49 35.08 41.54
N GLY A 9 28.72 36.08 41.09
CA GLY A 9 28.42 36.25 39.68
C GLY A 9 29.72 36.41 38.90
N SER A 10 29.91 35.53 37.90
CA SER A 10 30.92 35.73 36.85
C SER A 10 30.78 37.15 36.32
N LYS A 11 31.76 38.01 36.64
CA LYS A 11 31.89 39.33 36.04
C LYS A 11 32.08 39.09 34.55
N ARG A 12 31.07 39.40 33.74
CA ARG A 12 31.17 39.42 32.27
C ARG A 12 32.37 40.28 31.90
N ARG A 13 33.48 39.66 31.47
CA ARG A 13 34.56 40.39 30.80
C ARG A 13 33.99 40.82 29.47
N LYS A 14 33.62 42.09 29.35
CA LYS A 14 33.23 42.66 28.07
C LYS A 14 34.51 42.77 27.25
N ILE A 15 34.47 42.23 26.04
CA ILE A 15 35.45 42.58 25.01
C ILE A 15 35.36 44.10 24.85
N ILE A 16 36.49 44.77 25.02
CA ILE A 16 36.56 46.21 24.82
C ILE A 16 36.49 46.39 23.31
N HIS A 17 35.36 46.88 22.79
CA HIS A 17 35.24 47.20 21.38
C HIS A 17 36.19 48.36 21.08
N TRP A 18 37.34 48.02 20.53
CA TRP A 18 38.33 48.98 20.09
C TRP A 18 37.87 49.57 18.75
N ASN A 19 37.72 50.90 18.70
CA ASN A 19 37.40 51.66 17.49
C ASN A 19 38.63 52.49 17.09
N PRO A 20 39.45 52.03 16.12
CA PRO A 20 40.67 52.73 15.69
C PRO A 20 40.44 54.10 15.08
N ASP A 21 39.29 54.30 14.44
CA ASP A 21 38.98 55.52 13.71
C ASP A 21 38.28 56.47 14.68
N GLY A 22 39.06 57.24 15.45
CA GLY A 22 38.50 58.36 16.22
C GLY A 22 37.67 59.28 15.32
N ASP A 23 36.38 59.40 15.63
CA ASP A 23 35.40 60.43 15.24
C ASP A 23 35.56 61.12 13.86
N SER A 24 35.93 60.38 12.82
CA SER A 24 36.15 60.93 11.48
C SER A 24 35.50 60.11 10.36
N ARG A 25 34.24 59.70 10.54
CA ARG A 25 33.35 59.35 9.41
C ARG A 25 31.98 60.00 9.56
N ARG A 26 31.73 61.02 8.74
CA ARG A 26 30.38 61.53 8.45
C ARG A 26 29.56 60.41 7.82
N ASP A 27 28.36 60.25 8.37
CA ASP A 27 27.19 59.54 7.84
C ASP A 27 27.24 59.27 6.33
N LYS A 28 27.25 57.99 5.95
CA LYS A 28 26.69 57.54 4.67
C LYS A 28 25.80 56.31 4.90
N SER A 29 24.52 56.60 4.75
CA SER A 29 23.35 55.75 4.66
C SER A 29 23.57 54.28 4.29
N GLN A 30 22.90 53.44 5.07
CA GLN A 30 22.47 52.09 4.72
C GLN A 30 21.90 52.00 3.30
N THR A 31 22.43 51.08 2.49
CA THR A 31 21.65 50.43 1.44
C THR A 31 21.77 48.92 1.59
N LYS A 32 20.69 48.33 2.10
CA LYS A 32 20.40 46.90 2.12
C LYS A 32 20.41 46.37 0.68
N LYS A 33 21.27 45.39 0.37
CA LYS A 33 21.09 44.50 -0.77
C LYS A 33 21.18 43.05 -0.29
N GLN A 34 20.03 42.39 -0.32
CA GLN A 34 19.91 40.94 -0.32
C GLN A 34 20.57 40.39 -1.59
N GLY A 35 21.34 39.31 -1.46
CA GLY A 35 21.93 38.60 -2.59
C GLY A 35 22.69 37.35 -2.16
N ASN A 36 21.97 36.22 -2.13
CA ASN A 36 22.37 34.81 -2.20
C ASN A 36 23.87 34.46 -2.06
N SER A 37 24.22 33.74 -0.98
CA SER A 37 25.46 32.99 -0.83
C SER A 37 25.42 31.69 -1.66
N LEU A 38 26.19 31.64 -2.73
CA LEU A 38 26.52 30.41 -3.44
C LEU A 38 27.89 29.93 -2.96
N VAL A 39 27.88 28.76 -2.31
CA VAL A 39 29.01 27.93 -1.91
C VAL A 39 30.04 27.82 -3.03
N PHE A 40 31.33 28.13 -2.79
CA PHE A 40 32.51 27.45 -3.36
C PHE A 40 33.81 28.12 -2.86
N GLY A 41 34.74 27.34 -2.24
CA GLY A 41 36.17 27.71 -2.23
C GLY A 41 37.00 27.57 -0.95
N ILE A 42 36.93 26.46 -0.19
CA ILE A 42 37.86 26.20 0.96
C ILE A 42 39.06 25.29 0.58
N ALA A 43 39.35 25.05 -0.70
CA ALA A 43 40.34 24.02 -1.09
C ALA A 43 41.68 24.51 -1.70
N VAL A 44 42.04 25.80 -1.64
CA VAL A 44 43.26 26.28 -2.37
C VAL A 44 44.31 26.99 -1.51
N VAL A 45 44.02 27.42 -0.27
CA VAL A 45 45.00 28.18 0.53
C VAL A 45 45.90 27.31 1.43
N LEU A 46 45.49 26.08 1.75
CA LEU A 46 46.27 25.14 2.57
C LEU A 46 47.41 24.40 1.84
N LEU A 47 47.58 24.59 0.52
CA LEU A 47 48.67 23.98 -0.27
C LEU A 47 49.83 24.94 -0.62
N LEU A 48 49.77 26.21 -0.22
CA LEU A 48 50.86 27.18 -0.42
C LEU A 48 51.67 27.49 0.86
N ILE A 49 51.25 27.02 2.04
CA ILE A 49 51.97 27.24 3.30
C ILE A 49 52.89 26.06 3.70
N LEU A 50 52.75 24.89 3.05
CA LEU A 50 53.65 23.75 3.29
C LEU A 50 54.94 23.74 2.43
N SER A 51 55.19 24.75 1.59
CA SER A 51 56.42 24.82 0.75
C SER A 51 57.44 25.89 1.19
N LEU A 52 57.14 26.75 2.16
CA LEU A 52 58.06 27.79 2.65
C LEU A 52 58.63 27.53 4.06
N ALA A 53 58.04 26.62 4.85
CA ALA A 53 58.60 26.19 6.13
C ALA A 53 59.74 25.15 6.01
N GLY A 54 60.01 24.63 4.80
CA GLY A 54 61.00 23.57 4.55
C GLY A 54 62.43 24.05 4.26
N ILE A 55 62.69 25.36 4.09
CA ILE A 55 63.99 25.86 3.60
C ILE A 55 64.84 26.55 4.67
N TYR A 56 64.30 26.91 5.84
CA TYR A 56 65.07 27.59 6.88
C TYR A 56 65.64 26.67 7.99
N GLY A 57 65.15 25.44 8.12
CA GLY A 57 65.56 24.53 9.21
C GLY A 57 66.82 23.68 8.99
N ALA A 58 67.27 23.49 7.74
CA ALA A 58 68.29 22.49 7.42
C ALA A 58 69.73 23.03 7.26
N ARG A 59 69.96 24.35 7.36
CA ARG A 59 71.27 24.94 7.06
C ARG A 59 72.23 25.09 8.26
N LYS A 60 71.81 24.68 9.46
CA LYS A 60 72.60 24.83 10.69
C LYS A 60 73.22 23.53 11.23
N TYR A 61 72.95 22.35 10.65
CA TYR A 61 73.27 21.07 11.32
C TYR A 61 74.22 20.09 10.63
N LEU A 62 74.70 20.32 9.41
CA LEU A 62 75.61 19.35 8.75
C LEU A 62 76.74 20.09 8.03
N GLY A 63 77.86 20.29 8.72
CA GLY A 63 79.10 20.72 8.08
C GLY A 63 79.78 19.53 7.40
N LEU A 64 79.90 19.56 6.07
CA LEU A 64 80.81 18.76 5.24
C LEU A 64 80.93 19.45 3.86
N GLY A 65 82.17 19.56 3.34
CA GLY A 65 82.55 20.36 2.17
C GLY A 65 82.79 19.60 0.86
N GLY A 66 83.29 20.34 -0.14
CA GLY A 66 83.75 19.88 -1.48
C GLY A 66 82.85 20.41 -2.61
N GLU A 67 83.18 21.48 -3.35
CA GLU A 67 84.17 21.69 -4.44
C GLU A 67 83.55 21.70 -5.86
N VAL A 68 83.70 22.85 -6.55
CA VAL A 68 84.05 23.00 -8.01
C VAL A 68 82.83 22.86 -8.98
N ILE A 69 82.45 23.74 -9.92
CA ILE A 69 83.11 24.73 -10.82
C ILE A 69 82.13 25.89 -11.15
N THR A 70 82.62 27.12 -11.14
CA THR A 70 82.04 28.28 -11.88
C THR A 70 82.81 28.54 -13.18
N PRO A 71 82.19 28.94 -14.30
CA PRO A 71 82.92 29.68 -15.33
C PRO A 71 82.84 31.18 -15.05
N VAL A 72 84.00 31.66 -14.62
CA VAL A 72 84.64 32.96 -14.86
C VAL A 72 84.02 33.82 -15.97
N VAL A 73 83.68 35.07 -15.62
CA VAL A 73 84.39 36.26 -16.15
C VAL A 73 84.58 37.24 -14.97
N GLY A 74 85.82 37.34 -14.48
CA GLY A 74 86.27 38.35 -13.49
C GLY A 74 86.81 39.62 -14.16
N PRO A 75 87.55 40.50 -13.47
CA PRO A 75 87.98 40.47 -12.05
C PRO A 75 87.49 41.71 -11.25
N SER A 76 87.52 41.78 -9.91
CA SER A 76 88.76 41.97 -9.13
C SER A 76 88.52 42.11 -7.61
N SER A 77 89.38 41.40 -6.87
CA SER A 77 90.05 41.70 -5.58
C SER A 77 89.31 42.04 -4.28
N SER A 78 89.62 41.18 -3.29
CA SER A 78 89.68 41.23 -1.81
C SER A 78 89.91 42.57 -1.06
N PRO A 79 89.70 42.58 0.28
CA PRO A 79 89.66 43.77 1.12
C PRO A 79 91.08 44.29 1.41
N GLY A 80 91.47 45.29 0.63
CA GLY A 80 92.61 46.16 0.91
C GLY A 80 92.08 47.58 1.10
N TYR A 81 92.66 48.30 2.07
CA TYR A 81 92.55 49.75 2.17
C TYR A 81 92.83 50.41 0.80
N GLU A 82 91.80 50.93 0.12
CA GLU A 82 91.97 51.86 -1.01
C GLU A 82 90.84 52.90 -1.05
N ASN A 83 91.26 54.14 -0.80
CA ASN A 83 90.92 55.38 -1.50
C ASN A 83 89.48 55.62 -1.97
N GLY A 84 88.92 56.73 -1.51
CA GLY A 84 87.55 57.19 -1.78
C GLY A 84 87.11 57.04 -3.24
N LYS A 85 86.23 56.07 -3.50
CA LYS A 85 85.34 56.15 -4.65
C LYS A 85 84.48 57.40 -4.47
N PHE A 86 84.70 58.40 -5.31
CA PHE A 86 83.87 59.60 -5.36
C PHE A 86 82.40 59.17 -5.47
N VAL A 87 81.64 59.39 -4.40
CA VAL A 87 80.18 59.29 -4.46
C VAL A 87 79.73 60.48 -5.30
N SER A 88 79.29 60.23 -6.53
CA SER A 88 78.85 61.30 -7.41
C SER A 88 77.55 61.91 -6.87
N ARG A 89 77.45 63.24 -6.96
CA ARG A 89 76.23 63.98 -6.60
C ARG A 89 74.97 63.39 -7.27
N GLU A 90 75.08 62.98 -8.53
CA GLU A 90 74.00 62.33 -9.27
C GLU A 90 73.49 61.04 -8.60
N ARG A 91 74.38 60.22 -8.04
CA ARG A 91 73.99 58.99 -7.31
C ARG A 91 73.22 59.33 -6.03
N VAL A 92 73.67 60.35 -5.29
CA VAL A 92 72.98 60.81 -4.06
C VAL A 92 71.63 61.43 -4.38
N ASP A 93 71.54 62.25 -5.43
CA ASP A 93 70.30 62.89 -5.87
C ASP A 93 69.26 61.86 -6.35
N ARG A 94 69.68 60.79 -7.03
CA ARG A 94 68.78 59.67 -7.39
C ARG A 94 68.25 58.94 -6.16
N MET A 95 69.11 58.62 -5.20
CA MET A 95 68.68 57.95 -3.95
C MET A 95 67.72 58.86 -3.16
N ARG A 96 68.06 60.15 -3.02
CA ARG A 96 67.21 61.15 -2.38
C ARG A 96 65.84 61.25 -3.05
N ALA A 97 65.78 61.26 -4.38
CA ALA A 97 64.52 61.31 -5.12
C ALA A 97 63.66 60.05 -4.88
N ALA A 98 64.28 58.87 -4.91
CA ALA A 98 63.60 57.60 -4.63
C ALA A 98 63.04 57.55 -3.20
N VAL A 99 63.86 57.90 -2.22
CA VAL A 99 63.45 57.94 -0.80
C VAL A 99 62.38 58.99 -0.54
N ARG A 100 62.50 60.18 -1.15
CA ARG A 100 61.45 61.23 -1.05
C ARG A 100 60.10 60.75 -1.59
N LEU A 101 60.11 60.01 -2.70
CA LEU A 101 58.91 59.38 -3.23
C LEU A 101 58.36 58.35 -2.23
N GLY A 102 59.22 57.50 -1.68
CA GLY A 102 58.87 56.53 -0.64
C GLY A 102 58.22 57.18 0.59
N ILE A 103 58.82 58.24 1.15
CA ILE A 103 58.26 59.03 2.25
C ILE A 103 56.89 59.62 1.89
N SER A 104 56.76 60.17 0.67
CA SER A 104 55.49 60.72 0.19
C SER A 104 54.40 59.65 0.05
N GLU A 105 54.75 58.41 -0.26
CA GLU A 105 53.80 57.31 -0.37
C GLU A 105 53.37 56.85 1.01
N ILE A 106 54.32 56.55 1.91
CA ILE A 106 53.99 56.13 3.30
C ILE A 106 53.19 57.21 4.02
N ARG A 107 53.47 58.50 3.83
CA ARG A 107 52.70 59.59 4.46
C ARG A 107 51.22 59.60 4.05
N LYS A 108 50.88 59.14 2.83
CA LYS A 108 49.49 59.09 2.35
C LYS A 108 48.69 57.95 2.97
N ILE A 109 49.37 56.89 3.39
CA ILE A 109 48.77 55.67 3.94
C ILE A 109 48.99 55.56 5.46
N THR A 110 49.86 56.39 6.04
CA THR A 110 50.04 56.49 7.49
C THR A 110 48.78 57.11 8.07
N ASP A 111 48.18 56.41 9.02
CA ASP A 111 47.02 56.87 9.77
C ASP A 111 47.43 57.35 11.17
N ASP A 112 46.45 57.69 12.01
CA ASP A 112 46.67 58.32 13.31
C ASP A 112 47.22 57.36 14.40
N HIS A 113 47.78 56.20 14.02
CA HIS A 113 48.32 55.27 14.99
C HIS A 113 49.62 55.79 15.62
N PRO A 114 49.72 55.86 16.97
CA PRO A 114 50.87 56.46 17.65
C PRO A 114 52.23 55.90 17.19
N ARG A 115 52.33 54.58 17.03
CA ARG A 115 53.54 53.91 16.55
C ARG A 115 53.94 54.28 15.12
N LEU A 116 52.96 54.44 14.23
CA LEU A 116 53.22 54.80 12.83
C LEU A 116 53.62 56.28 12.72
N ILE A 117 52.99 57.16 13.50
CA ILE A 117 53.39 58.57 13.60
C ILE A 117 54.83 58.67 14.12
N GLU A 118 55.19 57.93 15.17
CA GLU A 118 56.54 57.88 15.71
C GLU A 118 57.57 57.45 14.65
N ASN A 119 57.31 56.34 13.95
CA ASN A 119 58.18 55.86 12.87
C ASN A 119 58.31 56.87 11.72
N LEU A 120 57.21 57.54 11.33
CA LEU A 120 57.24 58.58 10.30
C LEU A 120 58.12 59.77 10.73
N VAL A 121 58.06 60.19 11.99
CA VAL A 121 58.93 61.25 12.53
C VAL A 121 60.40 60.84 12.49
N ILE A 122 60.74 59.59 12.82
CA ILE A 122 62.11 59.06 12.74
C ILE A 122 62.62 59.11 11.29
N ILE A 123 61.80 58.64 10.34
CA ILE A 123 62.10 58.64 8.90
C ILE A 123 62.34 60.06 8.39
N GLU A 124 61.45 61.00 8.71
CA GLU A 124 61.56 62.40 8.28
C GLU A 124 62.78 63.09 8.89
N THR A 125 63.09 62.80 10.16
CA THR A 125 64.28 63.32 10.84
C THR A 125 65.58 62.83 10.19
N ALA A 126 65.66 61.54 9.87
CA ALA A 126 66.80 60.94 9.18
C ALA A 126 66.94 61.47 7.73
N PHE A 127 65.81 61.71 7.04
CA PHE A 127 65.80 62.33 5.72
C PHE A 127 66.32 63.77 5.75
N ASP A 128 65.92 64.55 6.75
CA ASP A 128 66.41 65.92 6.96
C ASP A 128 67.89 65.97 7.35
N GLU A 129 68.38 64.97 8.08
CA GLU A 129 69.82 64.80 8.32
C GLU A 129 70.58 64.51 7.02
N GLY A 130 70.09 63.60 6.18
CA GLY A 130 70.65 63.34 4.85
C GLY A 130 70.65 64.58 3.95
N ASN A 131 69.59 65.40 3.99
CA ASN A 131 69.52 66.68 3.28
C ASN A 131 70.57 67.67 3.78
N ARG A 132 70.80 67.75 5.10
CA ARG A 132 71.84 68.60 5.70
C ARG A 132 73.24 68.20 5.26
N GLN A 133 73.54 66.89 5.25
CA GLN A 133 74.83 66.36 4.79
C GLN A 133 75.05 66.58 3.29
N LEU A 134 73.99 66.46 2.47
CA LEU A 134 74.05 66.78 1.05
C LEU A 134 74.35 68.27 0.82
N ALA A 135 73.73 69.16 1.59
CA ALA A 135 73.96 70.61 1.52
C ALA A 135 75.39 71.00 1.94
N SER A 136 76.01 70.26 2.86
CA SER A 136 77.41 70.44 3.25
C SER A 136 78.41 69.72 2.33
N THR A 137 77.98 69.23 1.16
CA THR A 137 78.80 68.48 0.19
C THR A 137 79.42 67.17 0.70
N ALA A 138 78.90 66.65 1.83
CA ALA A 138 79.30 65.38 2.42
C ALA A 138 78.55 64.22 1.73
N TYR A 139 78.90 63.97 0.46
CA TYR A 139 78.13 63.08 -0.42
C TYR A 139 78.10 61.62 0.05
N ARG A 140 79.15 61.14 0.74
CA ARG A 140 79.24 59.76 1.23
C ARG A 140 78.31 59.55 2.42
N GLU A 141 78.33 60.48 3.36
CA GLU A 141 77.50 60.51 4.55
C GLU A 141 76.03 60.67 4.13
N ALA A 142 75.75 61.61 3.21
CA ALA A 142 74.40 61.81 2.69
C ALA A 142 73.85 60.56 1.99
N LEU A 143 74.66 59.85 1.20
CA LEU A 143 74.25 58.59 0.59
C LEU A 143 73.93 57.52 1.63
N ALA A 144 74.78 57.35 2.64
CA ALA A 144 74.56 56.39 3.72
C ALA A 144 73.27 56.72 4.49
N LYS A 145 73.01 58.01 4.76
CA LYS A 145 71.76 58.45 5.38
C LYS A 145 70.53 58.20 4.50
N PHE A 146 70.60 58.44 3.20
CA PHE A 146 69.47 58.08 2.34
C PHE A 146 69.29 56.56 2.18
N GLU A 147 70.35 55.76 2.25
CA GLU A 147 70.24 54.29 2.32
C GLU A 147 69.56 53.83 3.62
N GLU A 148 69.89 54.42 4.77
CA GLU A 148 69.21 54.22 6.07
C GLU A 148 67.72 54.59 5.97
N VAL A 149 67.39 55.77 5.42
CA VAL A 149 65.99 56.20 5.27
C VAL A 149 65.23 55.27 4.32
N ARG A 150 65.87 54.76 3.26
CA ARG A 150 65.25 53.77 2.37
C ARG A 150 64.87 52.50 3.16
N GLU A 151 65.77 52.00 4.00
CA GLU A 151 65.51 50.83 4.84
C GLU A 151 64.35 51.08 5.82
N LEU A 152 64.34 52.24 6.50
CA LEU A 152 63.26 52.63 7.40
C LEU A 152 61.91 52.80 6.66
N VAL A 153 61.92 53.28 5.42
CA VAL A 153 60.70 53.38 4.59
C VAL A 153 60.14 52.00 4.24
N GLU A 154 60.99 51.02 3.93
CA GLU A 154 60.54 49.65 3.68
C GLU A 154 60.02 48.99 4.97
N GLU A 155 60.72 49.15 6.10
CA GLU A 155 60.26 48.67 7.42
C GLU A 155 58.89 49.29 7.81
N MET A 156 58.68 50.57 7.51
CA MET A 156 57.39 51.23 7.70
C MET A 156 56.30 50.61 6.81
N ARG A 157 56.58 50.30 5.54
CA ARG A 157 55.61 49.63 4.66
C ARG A 157 55.23 48.25 5.19
N GLU A 158 56.21 47.48 5.68
CA GLU A 158 55.97 46.19 6.32
C GLU A 158 55.10 46.37 7.58
N THR A 159 55.44 47.33 8.45
CA THR A 159 54.65 47.64 9.66
C THR A 159 53.20 48.02 9.34
N ILE A 160 52.97 48.81 8.29
CA ILE A 160 51.61 49.17 7.83
C ILE A 160 50.87 47.91 7.34
N THR A 161 51.54 47.04 6.60
CA THR A 161 50.96 45.77 6.11
C THR A 161 50.59 44.85 7.28
N GLU A 162 51.45 44.73 8.28
CA GLU A 162 51.19 43.96 9.50
C GLU A 162 50.01 44.52 10.29
N LYS A 163 49.90 45.84 10.38
CA LYS A 163 48.76 46.50 10.99
C LYS A 163 47.45 46.18 10.27
N GLU A 164 47.43 46.30 8.94
CA GLU A 164 46.24 45.99 8.13
C GLU A 164 45.81 44.54 8.34
N LYS A 165 46.77 43.61 8.34
CA LYS A 165 46.51 42.20 8.64
C LYS A 165 45.99 42.00 10.07
N ALA A 166 46.60 42.66 11.07
CA ALA A 166 46.14 42.58 12.45
C ALA A 166 44.69 43.07 12.61
N LYS A 167 44.28 44.09 11.83
CA LYS A 167 42.90 44.60 11.80
C LYS A 167 41.94 43.60 11.15
N GLU A 168 42.32 42.97 10.04
CA GLU A 168 41.52 41.94 9.39
C GLU A 168 41.25 40.77 10.35
N VAL A 169 42.29 40.26 11.02
CA VAL A 169 42.15 39.15 11.99
C VAL A 169 41.33 39.58 13.21
N TYR A 170 41.44 40.83 13.66
CA TYR A 170 40.57 41.36 14.71
C TYR A 170 39.09 41.40 14.29
N ASP A 171 38.79 41.86 13.08
CA ASP A 171 37.42 41.91 12.56
C ASP A 171 36.83 40.49 12.43
N GLU A 172 37.63 39.52 11.98
CA GLU A 172 37.26 38.09 11.96
C GLU A 172 37.00 37.55 13.37
N PHE A 173 37.88 37.86 14.33
CA PHE A 173 37.70 37.49 15.73
C PHE A 173 36.40 38.06 16.31
N LEU A 174 36.09 39.33 16.06
CA LEU A 174 34.83 39.95 16.52
C LEU A 174 33.60 39.27 15.93
N ALA A 175 33.63 38.94 14.63
CA ALA A 175 32.55 38.22 13.98
C ALA A 175 32.37 36.82 14.58
N ALA A 176 33.47 36.12 14.88
CA ALA A 176 33.44 34.81 15.53
C ALA A 176 32.87 34.88 16.96
N VAL A 177 33.28 35.89 17.74
CA VAL A 177 32.71 36.16 19.07
C VAL A 177 31.20 36.38 19.01
N GLU A 178 30.72 37.21 18.09
CA GLU A 178 29.28 37.51 17.96
C GLU A 178 28.49 36.25 17.62
N LYS A 179 29.03 35.43 16.71
CA LYS A 179 28.44 34.15 16.31
C LYS A 179 28.38 33.15 17.47
N ASP A 180 29.44 33.05 18.27
CA ASP A 180 29.61 32.00 19.28
C ASP A 180 29.10 32.40 20.67
N GLU A 181 28.66 33.65 20.88
CA GLU A 181 28.10 34.14 22.15
C GLU A 181 26.96 33.23 22.66
N GLY A 182 26.11 32.73 21.76
CA GLY A 182 25.01 31.82 22.12
C GLY A 182 25.49 30.45 22.62
N MET A 183 26.71 30.04 22.27
CA MET A 183 27.30 28.74 22.61
C MET A 183 28.11 28.78 23.90
N ARG A 184 28.42 29.97 24.42
CA ARG A 184 29.21 30.20 25.64
C ARG A 184 28.76 29.38 26.84
N ILE A 185 27.45 29.16 27.02
CA ILE A 185 26.93 28.41 28.17
C ILE A 185 27.39 26.93 28.16
N HIS A 186 27.78 26.39 27.01
CA HIS A 186 28.23 25.01 26.84
C HIS A 186 29.75 24.84 26.90
N ALA A 187 30.51 25.91 26.64
CA ALA A 187 31.98 25.93 26.75
C ALA A 187 32.46 27.25 27.38
N PRO A 188 32.10 27.52 28.64
CA PRO A 188 32.38 28.83 29.25
C PRO A 188 33.86 29.06 29.49
N TYR A 189 34.67 28.01 29.64
CA TYR A 189 36.10 28.12 29.90
C TYR A 189 36.85 28.53 28.61
N GLU A 190 36.60 27.83 27.52
CA GLU A 190 37.17 28.05 26.19
C GLU A 190 36.76 29.44 25.67
N TYR A 191 35.50 29.82 25.86
CA TYR A 191 35.01 31.15 25.48
C TYR A 191 35.71 32.27 26.25
N GLU A 192 35.87 32.15 27.58
CA GLU A 192 36.58 33.15 28.37
C GLU A 192 38.08 33.22 28.03
N LYS A 193 38.68 32.10 27.63
CA LYS A 193 40.07 32.03 27.17
C LYS A 193 40.24 32.72 25.81
N ALA A 194 39.30 32.52 24.87
CA ALA A 194 39.24 33.27 23.62
C ALA A 194 39.15 34.78 23.87
N VAL A 195 38.25 35.21 24.76
CA VAL A 195 38.09 36.63 25.12
C VAL A 195 39.36 37.19 25.77
N ALA A 196 40.07 36.41 26.59
CA ALA A 196 41.34 36.83 27.18
C ALA A 196 42.40 37.10 26.12
N TYR A 197 42.63 36.16 25.19
CA TYR A 197 43.55 36.35 24.07
C TYR A 197 43.13 37.51 23.16
N GLY A 198 41.84 37.68 22.88
CA GLY A 198 41.35 38.83 22.12
C GLY A 198 41.64 40.17 22.79
N ASN A 199 41.51 40.27 24.12
CA ASN A 199 41.86 41.48 24.85
C ASN A 199 43.39 41.71 24.88
N GLU A 200 44.20 40.66 25.01
CA GLU A 200 45.66 40.74 24.90
C GLU A 200 46.09 41.23 23.51
N GLY A 201 45.52 40.64 22.45
CA GLY A 201 45.75 41.04 21.07
C GLY A 201 45.35 42.49 20.80
N THR A 202 44.24 42.96 21.40
CA THR A 202 43.83 44.37 21.33
C THR A 202 44.85 45.29 21.99
N GLY A 203 45.33 44.94 23.18
CA GLY A 203 46.36 45.72 23.88
C GLY A 203 47.70 45.76 23.13
N ARG A 204 48.11 44.64 22.51
CA ARG A 204 49.31 44.59 21.65
C ARG A 204 49.14 45.40 20.38
N PHE A 205 47.93 45.40 19.79
CA PHE A 205 47.60 46.24 18.64
C PHE A 205 47.81 47.71 19.00
N GLU A 206 47.22 48.18 20.10
CA GLU A 206 47.30 49.57 20.56
C GLU A 206 48.75 50.04 20.80
N ASN A 207 49.62 49.14 21.25
CA ASN A 207 51.06 49.40 21.44
C ASN A 207 51.89 49.35 20.15
N GLY A 208 51.29 48.98 19.01
CA GLY A 208 51.98 48.83 17.73
C GLY A 208 52.75 47.52 17.57
N GLU A 209 52.49 46.51 18.41
CA GLU A 209 53.06 45.18 18.33
C GLU A 209 52.22 44.28 17.41
N PHE A 210 52.13 44.64 16.12
CA PHE A 210 51.15 44.06 15.18
C PHE A 210 51.31 42.55 14.96
N ILE A 211 52.55 42.03 14.83
CA ILE A 211 52.79 40.58 14.70
C ILE A 211 52.29 39.82 15.93
N ALA A 212 52.58 40.34 17.13
CA ALA A 212 52.20 39.70 18.38
C ALA A 212 50.68 39.81 18.62
N SER A 213 50.06 40.88 18.15
CA SER A 213 48.60 41.06 18.11
C SER A 213 47.91 40.03 17.21
N ILE A 214 48.43 39.80 15.99
CA ILE A 214 47.94 38.76 15.07
C ILE A 214 47.98 37.40 15.75
N SER A 215 49.11 37.04 16.39
CA SER A 215 49.25 35.75 17.07
C SER A 215 48.22 35.56 18.19
N ASP A 216 47.90 36.62 18.95
CA ASP A 216 46.91 36.53 20.02
C ASP A 216 45.49 36.39 19.46
N PHE A 217 45.14 37.11 18.39
CA PHE A 217 43.84 36.94 17.73
C PHE A 217 43.68 35.55 17.08
N GLU A 218 44.72 35.03 16.44
CA GLU A 218 44.73 33.64 15.90
C GLU A 218 44.55 32.61 17.01
N GLN A 219 45.19 32.81 18.17
CA GLN A 219 44.98 31.95 19.34
C GLN A 219 43.54 32.10 19.87
N ALA A 220 43.00 33.32 19.92
CA ALA A 220 41.61 33.56 20.33
C ALA A 220 40.61 32.81 19.44
N MET A 221 40.81 32.85 18.11
CA MET A 221 40.00 32.09 17.16
C MET A 221 40.14 30.57 17.33
N THR A 222 41.33 30.09 17.69
CA THR A 222 41.54 28.66 18.00
C THR A 222 40.71 28.23 19.21
N GLU A 223 40.67 29.04 20.27
CA GLU A 223 39.82 28.76 21.44
C GLU A 223 38.32 28.85 21.10
N LEU A 224 37.89 29.79 20.23
CA LEU A 224 36.51 29.82 19.73
C LEU A 224 36.16 28.58 18.92
N LYS A 225 37.12 28.01 18.18
CA LYS A 225 36.89 26.76 17.47
C LYS A 225 36.61 25.59 18.43
N GLU A 226 37.24 25.56 19.59
CA GLU A 226 36.93 24.59 20.65
C GLU A 226 35.52 24.79 21.24
N VAL A 227 35.05 26.04 21.33
CA VAL A 227 33.64 26.36 21.71
C VAL A 227 32.66 25.76 20.70
N GLU A 228 32.92 25.92 19.40
CA GLU A 228 32.08 25.31 18.34
C GLU A 228 32.04 23.78 18.46
N ILE A 229 33.20 23.14 18.66
CA ILE A 229 33.30 21.68 18.80
C ILE A 229 32.51 21.19 20.02
N ALA A 230 32.64 21.87 21.16
CA ALA A 230 31.89 21.54 22.36
C ALA A 230 30.38 21.68 22.17
N ALA A 231 29.94 22.73 21.47
CA ALA A 231 28.53 22.92 21.13
C ALA A 231 28.00 21.82 20.19
N GLU A 232 28.78 21.40 19.19
CA GLU A 232 28.42 20.30 18.29
C GLU A 232 28.29 18.97 19.05
N LEU A 233 29.21 18.67 19.97
CA LEU A 233 29.15 17.48 20.82
C LEU A 233 27.91 17.50 21.72
N PHE A 234 27.62 18.65 22.34
CA PHE A 234 26.41 18.82 23.15
C PHE A 234 25.13 18.62 22.33
N ILE A 235 25.06 19.19 21.12
CA ILE A 235 23.91 18.99 20.21
C ILE A 235 23.76 17.50 19.86
N ALA A 236 24.84 16.80 19.54
CA ALA A 236 24.81 15.38 19.21
C ALA A 236 24.31 14.52 20.39
N GLU A 237 24.76 14.79 21.61
CA GLU A 237 24.27 14.14 22.83
C GLU A 237 22.78 14.40 23.03
N LYS A 238 22.36 15.67 22.96
CA LYS A 238 20.95 16.06 23.10
C LYS A 238 20.07 15.44 22.03
N GLU A 239 20.53 15.31 20.80
CA GLU A 239 19.77 14.62 19.76
C GLU A 239 19.48 13.16 20.13
N ILE A 240 20.45 12.47 20.71
CA ILE A 240 20.29 11.08 21.17
C ILE A 240 19.29 11.02 22.32
N GLU A 241 19.45 11.86 23.35
CA GLU A 241 18.51 11.95 24.47
C GLU A 241 17.09 12.25 24.02
N GLY A 242 16.94 13.21 23.10
CA GLY A 242 15.66 13.61 22.51
C GLY A 242 15.00 12.47 21.76
N LYS A 243 15.77 11.69 20.99
CA LYS A 243 15.30 10.48 20.30
C LYS A 243 14.91 9.36 21.28
N ILE A 244 15.63 9.20 22.39
CA ILE A 244 15.28 8.24 23.45
C ILE A 244 13.95 8.63 24.11
N ALA A 245 13.81 9.88 24.56
CA ALA A 245 12.57 10.40 25.15
C ALA A 245 11.39 10.28 24.17
N PHE A 246 11.63 10.60 22.90
CA PHE A 246 10.67 10.41 21.81
C PHE A 246 10.22 8.95 21.71
N SER A 247 11.16 7.99 21.71
CA SER A 247 10.83 6.56 21.60
C SER A 247 10.00 6.01 22.78
N LYS A 248 10.09 6.66 23.94
CA LYS A 248 9.37 6.31 25.18
C LYS A 248 8.00 6.99 25.30
N GLY A 249 7.71 8.01 24.49
CA GLY A 249 6.49 8.79 24.61
C GLY A 249 6.59 9.96 25.60
N GLU A 250 7.80 10.34 26.01
CA GLU A 250 8.04 11.38 27.02
C GLU A 250 7.96 12.77 26.37
N LYS A 251 6.73 13.21 26.06
CA LYS A 251 6.45 14.47 25.36
C LYS A 251 7.15 15.69 25.94
N ALA A 252 7.06 15.89 27.25
CA ALA A 252 7.65 17.07 27.91
C ALA A 252 9.18 17.12 27.75
N ILE A 253 9.85 15.99 28.00
CA ILE A 253 11.30 15.84 27.91
C ILE A 253 11.75 16.00 26.45
N SER A 254 11.09 15.31 25.52
CA SER A 254 11.43 15.39 24.09
C SER A 254 11.25 16.81 23.53
N LYS A 255 10.15 17.50 23.89
CA LYS A 255 9.92 18.90 23.50
C LYS A 255 11.00 19.82 24.05
N GLN A 256 11.37 19.66 25.33
CA GLN A 256 12.40 20.46 25.97
C GLN A 256 13.74 20.30 25.24
N ILE A 257 14.19 19.06 25.05
CA ILE A 257 15.49 18.77 24.43
C ILE A 257 15.58 19.33 23.00
N PHE A 258 14.56 19.11 22.15
CA PHE A 258 14.59 19.67 20.80
C PHE A 258 14.46 21.20 20.78
N SER A 259 13.84 21.81 21.80
CA SER A 259 13.84 23.27 21.94
C SER A 259 15.23 23.78 22.33
N GLU A 260 15.93 23.10 23.25
CA GLU A 260 17.30 23.44 23.64
C GLU A 260 18.26 23.39 22.44
N ILE A 261 18.18 22.36 21.60
CA ILE A 261 18.98 22.30 20.36
C ILE A 261 18.70 23.51 19.45
N LEU A 262 17.44 23.92 19.31
CA LEU A 262 17.06 25.07 18.47
C LEU A 262 17.48 26.42 19.06
N THR A 263 17.81 26.50 20.36
CA THR A 263 18.42 27.71 20.93
C THR A 263 19.86 27.91 20.48
N LEU A 264 20.58 26.81 20.20
CA LEU A 264 21.98 26.83 19.74
C LEU A 264 22.09 26.85 18.22
N GLN A 265 21.24 26.09 17.55
CA GLN A 265 21.22 25.98 16.11
C GLN A 265 19.79 26.17 15.59
N PRO A 266 19.33 27.42 15.42
CA PRO A 266 17.97 27.73 14.98
C PRO A 266 17.59 27.08 13.64
N ASP A 267 18.57 26.80 12.79
CA ASP A 267 18.39 26.18 11.47
C ASP A 267 18.54 24.66 11.47
N ASN A 268 18.58 24.01 12.64
CA ASN A 268 18.64 22.55 12.73
C ASN A 268 17.29 21.92 12.29
N GLU A 269 17.22 21.51 11.03
CA GLU A 269 16.04 20.89 10.42
C GLU A 269 15.64 19.55 11.06
N LEU A 270 16.57 18.82 11.69
CA LEU A 270 16.25 17.61 12.43
C LEU A 270 15.50 17.95 13.72
N ALA A 271 16.00 18.92 14.48
CA ALA A 271 15.40 19.38 15.72
C ALA A 271 14.02 20.02 15.47
N LYS A 272 13.86 20.87 14.44
CA LYS A 272 12.54 21.43 14.05
C LYS A 272 11.51 20.34 13.80
N ARG A 273 11.85 19.35 12.97
CA ARG A 273 10.95 18.25 12.61
C ARG A 273 10.61 17.36 13.81
N ASN A 274 11.59 17.04 14.66
CA ASN A 274 11.34 16.20 15.82
C ASN A 274 10.61 16.94 16.94
N LEU A 275 10.77 18.26 17.06
CA LEU A 275 9.98 19.09 17.97
C LEU A 275 8.49 19.05 17.59
N GLU A 276 8.17 19.23 16.30
CA GLU A 276 6.78 19.13 15.82
C GLU A 276 6.18 17.76 16.14
N ARG A 277 6.91 16.67 15.86
CA ARG A 277 6.46 15.31 16.14
C ARG A 277 6.34 15.03 17.65
N ALA A 278 7.22 15.61 18.46
CA ALA A 278 7.19 15.46 19.92
C ALA A 278 5.90 15.99 20.55
N LEU A 279 5.18 16.91 19.88
CA LEU A 279 3.92 17.45 20.38
C LEU A 279 2.82 16.38 20.55
N ASN A 280 2.89 15.27 19.82
CA ASN A 280 1.87 14.20 19.87
C ASN A 280 2.46 12.82 20.20
N ILE A 281 3.71 12.75 20.70
CA ILE A 281 4.43 11.50 20.88
C ILE A 281 3.87 10.60 21.99
N ASP A 282 3.29 11.20 23.03
CA ASP A 282 2.57 10.52 24.10
C ASP A 282 1.34 9.77 23.57
N ILE A 283 0.54 10.44 22.74
CA ILE A 283 -0.63 9.85 22.08
C ILE A 283 -0.16 8.75 21.11
N LEU A 284 0.86 9.01 20.29
CA LEU A 284 1.39 8.03 19.34
C LEU A 284 1.84 6.75 20.04
N VAL A 285 2.67 6.86 21.08
CA VAL A 285 3.20 5.70 21.80
C VAL A 285 2.08 4.94 22.53
N SER A 286 1.09 5.66 23.09
CA SER A 286 -0.09 5.03 23.69
C SER A 286 -0.90 4.23 22.67
N LEU A 287 -1.16 4.79 21.48
CA LEU A 287 -1.85 4.08 20.39
C LEU A 287 -1.05 2.87 19.91
N LEU A 288 0.28 2.99 19.75
CA LEU A 288 1.13 1.87 19.36
C LEU A 288 1.10 0.72 20.37
N LYS A 289 1.15 1.03 21.68
CA LYS A 289 1.01 0.03 22.76
C LYS A 289 -0.37 -0.63 22.73
N LYS A 290 -1.43 0.15 22.57
CA LYS A 290 -2.81 -0.37 22.46
C LYS A 290 -2.97 -1.28 21.24
N ALA A 291 -2.54 -0.82 20.07
CA ALA A 291 -2.62 -1.59 18.83
C ALA A 291 -1.83 -2.91 18.95
N LYS A 292 -0.64 -2.87 19.56
CA LYS A 292 0.16 -4.08 19.76
C LYS A 292 -0.52 -5.06 20.72
N LYS A 293 -1.18 -4.55 21.76
CA LYS A 293 -1.98 -5.39 22.66
C LYS A 293 -3.14 -6.06 21.91
N GLN A 294 -3.92 -5.28 21.15
CA GLN A 294 -5.02 -5.83 20.33
C GLN A 294 -4.51 -6.89 19.34
N GLU A 295 -3.38 -6.63 18.68
CA GLU A 295 -2.74 -7.59 17.77
C GLU A 295 -2.38 -8.90 18.49
N ASN A 296 -1.81 -8.82 19.70
CA ASN A 296 -1.45 -9.99 20.50
C ASN A 296 -2.67 -10.74 21.05
N ASP A 297 -3.75 -10.01 21.35
CA ASP A 297 -5.02 -10.55 21.85
C ASP A 297 -5.87 -11.17 20.70
N GLY A 298 -5.44 -11.03 19.44
CA GLY A 298 -6.12 -11.56 18.26
C GLY A 298 -7.20 -10.64 17.67
N ASP A 299 -7.46 -9.48 18.28
CA ASP A 299 -8.32 -8.41 17.75
C ASP A 299 -7.61 -7.68 16.60
N LEU A 300 -7.48 -8.35 15.45
CA LEU A 300 -6.73 -7.83 14.31
C LEU A 300 -7.41 -6.61 13.69
N GLU A 301 -8.74 -6.61 13.55
CA GLU A 301 -9.52 -5.49 13.03
C GLU A 301 -9.37 -4.25 13.93
N GLY A 302 -9.50 -4.43 15.24
CA GLY A 302 -9.28 -3.36 16.21
C GLY A 302 -7.82 -2.87 16.22
N ALA A 303 -6.86 -3.77 16.08
CA ALA A 303 -5.45 -3.42 15.95
C ALA A 303 -5.16 -2.60 14.69
N LEU A 304 -5.74 -2.96 13.54
CA LEU A 304 -5.60 -2.23 12.28
C LEU A 304 -6.10 -0.80 12.43
N ILE A 305 -7.32 -0.61 12.97
CA ILE A 305 -7.90 0.71 13.22
C ILE A 305 -7.00 1.55 14.12
N THR A 306 -6.45 0.95 15.20
CA THR A 306 -5.59 1.68 16.14
C THR A 306 -4.22 2.01 15.52
N TYR A 307 -3.63 1.11 14.72
CA TYR A 307 -2.40 1.39 13.97
C TYR A 307 -2.60 2.48 12.91
N GLU A 308 -3.73 2.50 12.20
CA GLU A 308 -4.06 3.56 11.24
C GLU A 308 -4.27 4.91 11.94
N LYS A 309 -4.89 4.93 13.12
CA LYS A 309 -4.95 6.14 13.96
C LYS A 309 -3.55 6.60 14.36
N ALA A 310 -2.68 5.70 14.79
CA ALA A 310 -1.28 6.03 15.12
C ALA A 310 -0.54 6.61 13.90
N PHE A 311 -0.75 6.03 12.70
CA PHE A 311 -0.14 6.52 11.46
C PHE A 311 -0.66 7.90 11.05
N LYS A 312 -1.92 8.22 11.34
CA LYS A 312 -2.47 9.57 11.14
C LYS A 312 -1.87 10.61 12.09
N ILE A 313 -1.51 10.22 13.31
CA ILE A 313 -0.81 11.10 14.28
C ILE A 313 0.60 11.44 13.80
N ASP A 314 1.33 10.46 13.26
CA ASP A 314 2.66 10.65 12.68
C ASP A 314 2.85 9.74 11.46
N THR A 315 2.74 10.33 10.27
CA THR A 315 2.88 9.62 8.99
C THR A 315 4.32 9.13 8.75
N ARG A 316 5.29 9.58 9.55
CA ARG A 316 6.69 9.13 9.52
C ARG A 316 6.96 8.02 10.55
N SER A 317 5.95 7.57 11.29
CA SER A 317 6.10 6.48 12.24
C SER A 317 6.24 5.14 11.52
N ALA A 318 7.49 4.68 11.37
CA ALA A 318 7.80 3.35 10.82
C ALA A 318 7.09 2.23 11.58
N ARG A 319 6.96 2.36 12.92
CA ARG A 319 6.25 1.38 13.76
C ARG A 319 4.76 1.30 13.43
N ALA A 320 4.11 2.45 13.20
CA ALA A 320 2.69 2.48 12.82
C ALA A 320 2.48 1.89 11.43
N GLN A 321 3.29 2.30 10.46
CA GLN A 321 3.22 1.79 9.08
C GLN A 321 3.44 0.27 9.03
N GLN A 322 4.49 -0.24 9.69
CA GLN A 322 4.75 -1.67 9.79
C GLN A 322 3.60 -2.43 10.48
N GLY A 323 2.99 -1.83 11.49
CA GLY A 323 1.79 -2.35 12.14
C GLY A 323 0.62 -2.50 11.18
N VAL A 324 0.28 -1.44 10.43
CA VAL A 324 -0.79 -1.47 9.41
C VAL A 324 -0.54 -2.58 8.38
N THR A 325 0.65 -2.62 7.77
CA THR A 325 0.97 -3.61 6.74
C THR A 325 0.93 -5.04 7.28
N ARG A 326 1.50 -5.28 8.46
CA ARG A 326 1.55 -6.60 9.08
C ARG A 326 0.16 -7.09 9.47
N VAL A 327 -0.63 -6.27 10.15
CA VAL A 327 -1.98 -6.64 10.59
C VAL A 327 -2.90 -6.87 9.40
N ARG A 328 -2.83 -6.03 8.35
CA ARG A 328 -3.62 -6.23 7.13
C ARG A 328 -3.33 -7.58 6.47
N ARG A 329 -2.05 -7.96 6.38
CA ARG A 329 -1.64 -9.28 5.88
C ARG A 329 -2.18 -10.43 6.75
N ASN A 330 -2.18 -10.25 8.08
CA ASN A 330 -2.72 -11.26 8.99
C ASN A 330 -4.24 -11.41 8.86
N ILE A 331 -4.97 -10.31 8.70
CA ILE A 331 -6.43 -10.32 8.43
C ILE A 331 -6.70 -11.05 7.12
N GLU A 332 -5.97 -10.70 6.06
CA GLU A 332 -6.10 -11.35 4.75
C GLU A 332 -5.86 -12.87 4.85
N LYS A 333 -4.79 -13.28 5.55
CA LYS A 333 -4.47 -14.68 5.80
C LYS A 333 -5.57 -15.39 6.60
N ASN A 334 -6.03 -14.80 7.71
CA ASN A 334 -7.08 -15.39 8.53
C ASN A 334 -8.38 -15.58 7.75
N ASN A 335 -8.75 -14.60 6.93
CA ASN A 335 -9.93 -14.71 6.07
C ASN A 335 -9.77 -15.84 5.05
N PHE A 336 -8.60 -15.95 4.42
CA PHE A 336 -8.28 -17.05 3.52
C PHE A 336 -8.40 -18.41 4.22
N ASP A 337 -7.74 -18.58 5.37
CA ASP A 337 -7.76 -19.82 6.17
C ASP A 337 -9.18 -20.18 6.64
N ASN A 338 -10.00 -19.18 6.98
CA ASN A 338 -11.41 -19.34 7.34
C ASN A 338 -12.25 -19.84 6.17
N PHE A 339 -12.08 -19.30 4.95
CA PHE A 339 -12.78 -19.82 3.77
C PHE A 339 -12.37 -21.26 3.45
N VAL A 340 -11.06 -21.57 3.49
CA VAL A 340 -10.56 -22.91 3.23
C VAL A 340 -11.13 -23.92 4.24
N SER A 341 -11.08 -23.59 5.53
CA SER A 341 -11.60 -24.47 6.58
C SER A 341 -13.12 -24.63 6.53
N ALA A 342 -13.87 -23.56 6.29
CA ALA A 342 -15.33 -23.61 6.14
C ALA A 342 -15.76 -24.43 4.92
N ALA A 343 -15.09 -24.25 3.77
CA ALA A 343 -15.37 -25.03 2.56
C ALA A 343 -15.10 -26.52 2.79
N LYS A 344 -13.94 -26.86 3.37
CA LYS A 344 -13.61 -28.26 3.72
C LYS A 344 -14.60 -28.88 4.69
N ALA A 345 -14.99 -28.16 5.74
CA ALA A 345 -15.96 -28.66 6.72
C ALA A 345 -17.36 -28.87 6.11
N ALA A 346 -17.74 -28.06 5.12
CA ALA A 346 -18.98 -28.26 4.37
C ALA A 346 -18.89 -29.47 3.43
N GLU A 347 -17.77 -29.63 2.71
CA GLU A 347 -17.50 -30.81 1.87
C GLU A 347 -17.48 -32.12 2.67
N GLU A 348 -16.85 -32.15 3.85
CA GLU A 348 -16.81 -33.32 4.74
C GLU A 348 -18.21 -33.76 5.22
N LYS A 349 -19.15 -32.81 5.29
CA LYS A 349 -20.55 -33.06 5.67
C LYS A 349 -21.45 -33.32 4.46
N GLU A 350 -20.90 -33.30 3.24
CA GLU A 350 -21.66 -33.34 1.99
C GLU A 350 -22.70 -32.20 1.87
N ASP A 351 -22.50 -31.09 2.59
CA ASP A 351 -23.32 -29.88 2.49
C ASP A 351 -22.83 -29.04 1.30
N TRP A 352 -23.17 -29.50 0.10
CA TRP A 352 -22.67 -28.93 -1.14
C TRP A 352 -23.09 -27.48 -1.36
N ASP A 353 -24.31 -27.11 -0.94
CA ASP A 353 -24.81 -25.74 -1.11
C ASP A 353 -24.03 -24.76 -0.20
N ALA A 354 -23.69 -25.17 1.03
CA ALA A 354 -22.83 -24.38 1.92
C ALA A 354 -21.38 -24.27 1.38
N ALA A 355 -20.83 -25.37 0.84
CA ALA A 355 -19.49 -25.37 0.24
C ALA A 355 -19.42 -24.42 -0.98
N ILE A 356 -20.42 -24.49 -1.88
CA ILE A 356 -20.53 -23.59 -3.05
C ILE A 356 -20.63 -22.13 -2.61
N THR A 357 -21.53 -21.82 -1.65
CA THR A 357 -21.71 -20.44 -1.15
C THR A 357 -20.42 -19.90 -0.54
N THR A 358 -19.70 -20.72 0.22
CA THR A 358 -18.42 -20.35 0.85
C THR A 358 -17.36 -20.06 -0.20
N LEU A 359 -17.22 -20.92 -1.22
CA LEU A 359 -16.24 -20.77 -2.29
C LEU A 359 -16.56 -19.60 -3.25
N GLU A 360 -17.85 -19.31 -3.48
CA GLU A 360 -18.28 -18.10 -4.21
C GLU A 360 -17.87 -16.83 -3.47
N ALA A 361 -18.12 -16.78 -2.15
CA ALA A 361 -17.68 -15.66 -1.32
C ALA A 361 -16.14 -15.53 -1.30
N ALA A 362 -15.43 -16.65 -1.21
CA ALA A 362 -13.97 -16.69 -1.27
C ALA A 362 -13.43 -16.16 -2.61
N THR A 363 -14.01 -16.58 -3.75
CA THR A 363 -13.60 -16.13 -5.10
C THR A 363 -13.86 -14.64 -5.29
N LYS A 364 -14.93 -14.09 -4.70
CA LYS A 364 -15.20 -12.65 -4.73
C LYS A 364 -14.19 -11.85 -3.90
N MET A 365 -13.77 -12.38 -2.75
CA MET A 365 -12.81 -11.72 -1.86
C MET A 365 -11.37 -11.85 -2.36
N PHE A 366 -11.05 -12.95 -3.03
CA PHE A 366 -9.71 -13.32 -3.49
C PHE A 366 -9.70 -13.67 -4.99
N PRO A 367 -10.02 -12.72 -5.89
CA PRO A 367 -10.16 -13.00 -7.32
C PRO A 367 -8.85 -13.46 -7.98
N ASP A 368 -7.70 -12.99 -7.49
CA ASP A 368 -6.38 -13.30 -8.04
C ASP A 368 -5.69 -14.49 -7.35
N LYS A 369 -6.34 -15.12 -6.35
CA LYS A 369 -5.78 -16.30 -5.68
C LYS A 369 -6.20 -17.56 -6.44
N GLU A 370 -5.20 -18.26 -6.97
CA GLU A 370 -5.38 -19.60 -7.53
C GLU A 370 -5.95 -20.56 -6.46
N GLY A 371 -6.76 -21.52 -6.90
CA GLY A 371 -7.38 -22.53 -6.04
C GLY A 371 -8.90 -22.38 -5.89
N PHE A 372 -9.42 -21.23 -5.42
CA PHE A 372 -10.86 -21.11 -5.10
C PHE A 372 -11.79 -21.31 -6.31
N ALA A 373 -11.43 -20.79 -7.48
CA ALA A 373 -12.23 -20.96 -8.69
C ALA A 373 -12.25 -22.41 -9.19
N GLU A 374 -11.12 -23.11 -9.07
CA GLU A 374 -10.99 -24.52 -9.42
C GLU A 374 -11.75 -25.42 -8.44
N ASP A 375 -11.62 -25.14 -7.13
CA ASP A 375 -12.38 -25.81 -6.09
C ASP A 375 -13.89 -25.59 -6.26
N LEU A 376 -14.32 -24.36 -6.58
CA LEU A 376 -15.73 -24.07 -6.85
C LEU A 376 -16.26 -24.90 -8.03
N ALA A 377 -15.50 -25.00 -9.12
CA ALA A 377 -15.88 -25.81 -10.27
C ALA A 377 -15.96 -27.31 -9.92
N ARG A 378 -14.97 -27.82 -9.18
CA ARG A 378 -14.93 -29.20 -8.69
C ARG A 378 -16.12 -29.51 -7.79
N VAL A 379 -16.37 -28.69 -6.78
CA VAL A 379 -17.46 -28.89 -5.82
C VAL A 379 -18.82 -28.81 -6.50
N ARG A 380 -19.02 -27.88 -7.45
CA ARG A 380 -20.26 -27.82 -8.25
C ARG A 380 -20.50 -29.10 -9.04
N GLU A 381 -19.47 -29.68 -9.63
CA GLU A 381 -19.60 -30.95 -10.35
C GLU A 381 -19.90 -32.11 -9.41
N VAL A 382 -19.22 -32.20 -8.25
CA VAL A 382 -19.52 -33.21 -7.23
C VAL A 382 -20.96 -33.08 -6.72
N ALA A 383 -21.42 -31.86 -6.44
CA ALA A 383 -22.79 -31.56 -6.02
C ALA A 383 -23.81 -32.01 -7.07
N ARG A 384 -23.55 -31.74 -8.35
CA ARG A 384 -24.39 -32.16 -9.46
C ARG A 384 -24.48 -33.69 -9.53
N LEU A 385 -23.35 -34.38 -9.44
CA LEU A 385 -23.29 -35.85 -9.45
C LEU A 385 -24.02 -36.47 -8.24
N ALA A 386 -23.93 -35.85 -7.06
CA ALA A 386 -24.68 -36.26 -5.88
C ALA A 386 -26.20 -36.13 -6.10
N LYS A 387 -26.66 -35.00 -6.66
CA LYS A 387 -28.08 -34.79 -7.02
C LYS A 387 -28.57 -35.79 -8.08
N VAL A 388 -27.74 -36.08 -9.09
CA VAL A 388 -28.03 -37.14 -10.09
C VAL A 388 -28.21 -38.49 -9.43
N LYS A 389 -27.31 -38.85 -8.50
CA LYS A 389 -27.37 -40.13 -7.76
C LYS A 389 -28.64 -40.22 -6.92
N ASP A 390 -29.00 -39.17 -6.19
CA ASP A 390 -30.22 -39.13 -5.37
C ASP A 390 -31.49 -39.23 -6.21
N ALA A 391 -31.64 -38.38 -7.24
CA ALA A 391 -32.80 -38.39 -8.13
C ALA A 391 -32.97 -39.75 -8.82
N ARG A 392 -31.86 -40.38 -9.23
CA ARG A 392 -31.88 -41.74 -9.77
C ARG A 392 -32.33 -42.77 -8.74
N SER A 393 -31.83 -42.69 -7.50
CA SER A 393 -32.24 -43.60 -6.43
C SER A 393 -33.74 -43.47 -6.13
N ARG A 394 -34.27 -42.24 -6.10
CA ARG A 394 -35.71 -41.97 -5.98
C ARG A 394 -36.50 -42.56 -7.15
N ALA A 395 -36.04 -42.35 -8.38
CA ALA A 395 -36.71 -42.89 -9.57
C ALA A 395 -36.85 -44.42 -9.52
N LEU A 396 -35.78 -45.11 -9.14
CA LEU A 396 -35.78 -46.58 -9.01
C LEU A 396 -36.65 -47.06 -7.84
N ALA A 397 -36.67 -46.33 -6.72
CA ALA A 397 -37.58 -46.63 -5.61
C ALA A 397 -39.05 -46.52 -6.05
N PHE A 398 -39.41 -45.43 -6.73
CA PHE A 398 -40.76 -45.28 -7.28
C PHE A 398 -41.10 -46.34 -8.35
N GLU A 399 -40.15 -46.77 -9.19
CA GLU A 399 -40.38 -47.91 -10.10
C GLU A 399 -40.69 -49.20 -9.32
N ASN A 400 -39.95 -49.48 -8.24
CA ASN A 400 -40.15 -50.66 -7.41
C ASN A 400 -41.51 -50.63 -6.67
N ASP A 401 -41.96 -49.45 -6.28
CA ASP A 401 -43.24 -49.23 -5.59
C ASP A 401 -44.43 -49.07 -6.57
N TYR A 402 -44.17 -49.23 -7.89
CA TYR A 402 -45.16 -49.06 -8.97
C TYR A 402 -45.77 -47.66 -9.07
N GLU A 403 -45.09 -46.63 -8.55
CA GLU A 403 -45.45 -45.22 -8.66
C GLU A 403 -44.91 -44.62 -9.98
N TRP A 404 -45.46 -45.07 -11.11
CA TRP A 404 -44.88 -44.80 -12.43
C TRP A 404 -44.75 -43.32 -12.82
N ILE A 405 -45.68 -42.47 -12.38
CA ILE A 405 -45.63 -41.03 -12.67
C ILE A 405 -44.48 -40.39 -11.87
N ALA A 406 -44.36 -40.68 -10.57
CA ALA A 406 -43.28 -40.17 -9.74
C ALA A 406 -41.90 -40.69 -10.19
N ALA A 407 -41.82 -41.95 -10.62
CA ALA A 407 -40.62 -42.53 -11.23
C ALA A 407 -40.22 -41.79 -12.51
N ARG A 408 -41.21 -41.54 -13.39
CA ARG A 408 -41.00 -40.80 -14.64
C ARG A 408 -40.47 -39.40 -14.37
N ASP A 409 -41.08 -38.67 -13.45
CA ASP A 409 -40.69 -37.30 -13.12
C ASP A 409 -39.28 -37.26 -12.49
N SER A 410 -38.93 -38.25 -11.66
CA SER A 410 -37.57 -38.37 -11.12
C SER A 410 -36.52 -38.71 -12.19
N PHE A 411 -36.85 -39.51 -13.21
CA PHE A 411 -35.94 -39.71 -14.35
C PHE A 411 -35.77 -38.46 -15.22
N ILE A 412 -36.82 -37.62 -15.34
CA ILE A 412 -36.71 -36.32 -16.00
C ILE A 412 -35.73 -35.43 -15.22
N GLU A 413 -35.85 -35.37 -13.89
CA GLU A 413 -34.91 -34.63 -13.03
C GLU A 413 -33.45 -35.09 -13.25
N VAL A 414 -33.21 -36.41 -13.35
CA VAL A 414 -31.87 -36.93 -13.68
C VAL A 414 -31.37 -36.41 -15.03
N LEU A 415 -32.22 -36.38 -16.07
CA LEU A 415 -31.84 -35.90 -17.40
C LEU A 415 -31.66 -34.39 -17.48
N GLU A 416 -32.32 -33.62 -16.63
CA GLU A 416 -32.08 -32.18 -16.48
C GLU A 416 -30.69 -31.91 -15.89
N LEU A 417 -30.26 -32.74 -14.94
CA LEU A 417 -28.93 -32.65 -14.32
C LEU A 417 -27.82 -33.29 -15.17
N ASP A 418 -28.11 -34.39 -15.87
CA ASP A 418 -27.20 -35.17 -16.71
C ASP A 418 -27.93 -35.69 -17.97
N ARG A 419 -27.92 -34.87 -19.02
CA ARG A 419 -28.60 -35.20 -20.29
C ARG A 419 -28.08 -36.47 -20.96
N GLY A 420 -26.85 -36.88 -20.68
CA GLY A 420 -26.23 -38.08 -21.25
C GLY A 420 -26.58 -39.37 -20.50
N ASN A 421 -27.38 -39.29 -19.42
CA ASN A 421 -27.64 -40.43 -18.55
C ASN A 421 -28.49 -41.49 -19.26
N LYS A 422 -27.84 -42.59 -19.66
CA LYS A 422 -28.49 -43.69 -20.38
C LYS A 422 -29.58 -44.36 -19.56
N GLU A 423 -29.35 -44.57 -18.26
CA GLU A 423 -30.33 -45.25 -17.40
C GLU A 423 -31.58 -44.43 -17.19
N ALA A 424 -31.45 -43.11 -17.05
CA ALA A 424 -32.60 -42.23 -16.99
C ALA A 424 -33.35 -42.14 -18.32
N THR A 425 -32.63 -42.17 -19.44
CA THR A 425 -33.27 -42.26 -20.77
C THR A 425 -34.10 -43.54 -20.91
N ASP A 426 -33.52 -44.68 -20.54
CA ASP A 426 -34.18 -45.98 -20.58
C ASP A 426 -35.35 -46.04 -19.57
N GLY A 427 -35.17 -45.49 -18.37
CA GLY A 427 -36.18 -45.39 -17.32
C GLY A 427 -37.37 -44.53 -17.73
N LEU A 428 -37.11 -43.38 -18.35
CA LEU A 428 -38.16 -42.49 -18.88
C LEU A 428 -38.99 -43.18 -19.97
N LEU A 429 -38.35 -43.98 -20.84
CA LEU A 429 -39.06 -44.77 -21.85
C LEU A 429 -39.92 -45.86 -21.21
N ARG A 430 -39.38 -46.61 -20.25
CA ARG A 430 -40.12 -47.67 -19.53
C ARG A 430 -41.32 -47.09 -18.79
N THR A 431 -41.10 -46.12 -17.90
CA THR A 431 -42.16 -45.48 -17.11
C THR A 431 -43.21 -44.82 -18.01
N GLY A 432 -42.80 -44.12 -19.07
CA GLY A 432 -43.71 -43.53 -20.06
C GLY A 432 -44.56 -44.55 -20.82
N ASN A 433 -43.99 -45.72 -21.16
CA ASN A 433 -44.76 -46.82 -21.75
C ASN A 433 -45.80 -47.37 -20.77
N LEU A 434 -45.41 -47.61 -19.51
CA LEU A 434 -46.30 -48.15 -18.48
C LEU A 434 -47.44 -47.18 -18.15
N VAL A 435 -47.17 -45.88 -18.03
CA VAL A 435 -48.21 -44.85 -17.84
C VAL A 435 -49.23 -44.89 -18.98
N ARG A 436 -48.78 -45.00 -20.24
CA ARG A 436 -49.69 -45.11 -21.40
C ARG A 436 -50.54 -46.39 -21.35
N VAL A 437 -49.95 -47.51 -20.96
CA VAL A 437 -50.68 -48.78 -20.79
C VAL A 437 -51.76 -48.65 -19.70
N LEU A 438 -51.43 -48.05 -18.56
CA LEU A 438 -52.38 -47.84 -17.46
C LEU A 438 -53.53 -46.91 -17.85
N LEU A 439 -53.24 -45.80 -18.55
CA LEU A 439 -54.27 -44.90 -19.07
C LEU A 439 -55.20 -45.63 -20.05
N ARG A 440 -54.63 -46.41 -20.98
CA ARG A 440 -55.42 -47.20 -21.94
C ARG A 440 -56.26 -48.26 -21.24
N TYR A 441 -55.70 -48.94 -20.25
CA TYR A 441 -56.41 -49.93 -19.43
C TYR A 441 -57.64 -49.31 -18.76
N ASN A 442 -57.47 -48.18 -18.07
CA ASN A 442 -58.57 -47.48 -17.40
C ASN A 442 -59.64 -47.00 -18.39
N GLN A 443 -59.23 -46.44 -19.54
CA GLN A 443 -60.17 -46.03 -20.60
C GLN A 443 -61.00 -47.20 -21.14
N LEU A 444 -60.38 -48.37 -21.34
CA LEU A 444 -61.08 -49.57 -21.81
C LEU A 444 -62.08 -50.08 -20.75
N LEU A 445 -61.74 -50.03 -19.47
CA LEU A 445 -62.67 -50.38 -18.39
C LEU A 445 -63.88 -49.45 -18.34
N GLU A 446 -63.64 -48.14 -18.41
CA GLU A 446 -64.70 -47.14 -18.44
C GLU A 446 -65.62 -47.33 -19.65
N GLN A 447 -65.04 -47.52 -20.84
CA GLN A 447 -65.79 -47.78 -22.07
C GLN A 447 -66.58 -49.11 -21.99
N ALA A 448 -66.00 -50.16 -21.41
CA ALA A 448 -66.70 -51.42 -21.21
C ALA A 448 -67.91 -51.24 -20.28
N GLN A 449 -67.75 -50.49 -19.19
CA GLN A 449 -68.83 -50.17 -18.26
C GLN A 449 -69.96 -49.38 -18.96
N GLU A 450 -69.62 -48.37 -19.77
CA GLU A 450 -70.60 -47.58 -20.50
C GLU A 450 -71.41 -48.44 -21.48
N LEU A 451 -70.73 -49.27 -22.28
CA LEU A 451 -71.38 -50.20 -23.21
C LEU A 451 -72.29 -51.21 -22.49
N ALA A 452 -71.88 -51.68 -21.31
CA ALA A 452 -72.71 -52.56 -20.49
C ALA A 452 -73.99 -51.84 -20.01
N ASN A 453 -73.86 -50.59 -19.57
CA ASN A 453 -74.99 -49.76 -19.13
C ASN A 453 -75.99 -49.49 -20.28
N GLN A 454 -75.50 -49.37 -21.52
CA GLN A 454 -76.33 -49.24 -22.73
C GLN A 454 -77.00 -50.56 -23.16
N GLY A 455 -76.62 -51.69 -22.57
CA GLY A 455 -77.10 -53.03 -22.92
C GLY A 455 -76.40 -53.64 -24.15
N GLU A 456 -75.24 -53.10 -24.53
CA GLU A 456 -74.40 -53.59 -25.62
C GLU A 456 -73.37 -54.63 -25.13
N PHE A 457 -73.83 -55.66 -24.43
CA PHE A 457 -72.97 -56.60 -23.68
C PHE A 457 -71.90 -57.29 -24.52
N GLN A 458 -72.20 -57.67 -25.76
CA GLN A 458 -71.21 -58.32 -26.63
C GLN A 458 -70.06 -57.39 -27.01
N LYS A 459 -70.32 -56.08 -27.15
CA LYS A 459 -69.26 -55.09 -27.38
C LYS A 459 -68.49 -54.85 -26.08
N SER A 460 -69.21 -54.68 -24.97
CA SER A 460 -68.62 -54.52 -23.64
C SER A 460 -67.67 -55.67 -23.28
N ILE A 461 -68.06 -56.93 -23.49
CA ILE A 461 -67.20 -58.11 -23.28
C ILE A 461 -65.90 -58.02 -24.08
N ARG A 462 -65.95 -57.61 -25.35
CA ARG A 462 -64.74 -57.47 -26.19
C ARG A 462 -63.81 -56.38 -25.67
N VAL A 463 -64.35 -55.21 -25.35
CA VAL A 463 -63.58 -54.07 -24.81
C VAL A 463 -62.99 -54.41 -23.44
N PHE A 464 -63.76 -55.07 -22.58
CA PHE A 464 -63.29 -55.54 -21.27
C PHE A 464 -62.14 -56.54 -21.42
N ASN A 465 -62.25 -57.52 -22.32
CA ASN A 465 -61.20 -58.49 -22.57
C ASN A 465 -59.94 -57.84 -23.18
N GLU A 466 -60.08 -56.83 -24.03
CA GLU A 466 -58.95 -56.02 -24.53
C GLU A 466 -58.25 -55.32 -23.34
N GLY A 467 -59.01 -54.69 -22.45
CA GLY A 467 -58.48 -54.08 -21.23
C GLY A 467 -57.72 -55.09 -20.37
N MET A 468 -58.32 -56.26 -20.10
CA MET A 468 -57.66 -57.33 -19.34
C MET A 468 -56.37 -57.83 -20.01
N SER A 469 -56.30 -57.85 -21.35
CA SER A 469 -55.12 -58.32 -22.08
C SER A 469 -53.88 -57.43 -21.94
N ILE A 470 -54.09 -56.14 -21.64
CA ILE A 470 -53.01 -55.16 -21.44
C ILE A 470 -52.79 -54.80 -19.97
N LYS A 471 -53.58 -55.36 -19.05
CA LYS A 471 -53.49 -55.06 -17.62
C LYS A 471 -52.14 -55.54 -17.08
N PRO A 472 -51.35 -54.66 -16.43
CA PRO A 472 -50.12 -55.09 -15.78
C PRO A 472 -50.38 -56.14 -14.68
N SER A 473 -49.51 -57.14 -14.55
CA SER A 473 -49.71 -58.27 -13.64
C SER A 473 -49.75 -57.87 -12.17
N TYR A 474 -48.96 -56.86 -11.76
CA TYR A 474 -48.89 -56.39 -10.36
C TYR A 474 -50.16 -55.64 -9.92
N LEU A 475 -50.95 -55.10 -10.85
CA LEU A 475 -52.09 -54.25 -10.53
C LEU A 475 -53.29 -55.10 -10.11
N PRO A 476 -53.84 -55.00 -8.89
CA PRO A 476 -55.05 -55.75 -8.55
C PRO A 476 -56.26 -55.28 -9.36
N LEU A 477 -57.24 -56.17 -9.56
CA LEU A 477 -58.51 -55.78 -10.18
C LEU A 477 -59.37 -55.07 -9.12
N GLU A 478 -59.77 -53.85 -9.39
CA GLU A 478 -60.65 -53.10 -8.50
C GLU A 478 -62.03 -53.76 -8.37
N GLU A 479 -62.70 -53.54 -7.24
CA GLU A 479 -64.02 -54.13 -6.96
C GLU A 479 -65.06 -53.81 -8.05
N ALA A 480 -65.10 -52.57 -8.53
CA ALA A 480 -65.98 -52.17 -9.63
C ALA A 480 -65.72 -52.97 -10.91
N SER A 481 -64.44 -53.19 -11.24
CA SER A 481 -64.03 -53.97 -12.41
C SER A 481 -64.33 -55.46 -12.26
N LEU A 482 -64.22 -56.01 -11.03
CA LEU A 482 -64.62 -57.37 -10.71
C LEU A 482 -66.15 -57.57 -10.84
N ASN A 483 -66.93 -56.59 -10.37
CA ASN A 483 -68.39 -56.59 -10.52
C ASN A 483 -68.80 -56.53 -12.00
N LEU A 484 -68.15 -55.67 -12.78
CA LEU A 484 -68.32 -55.62 -14.23
C LEU A 484 -67.98 -56.96 -14.88
N GLN A 485 -66.87 -57.59 -14.51
CA GLN A 485 -66.48 -58.91 -15.01
C GLN A 485 -67.56 -59.97 -14.74
N ASN A 486 -68.06 -60.03 -13.51
CA ASN A 486 -69.09 -60.97 -13.10
C ASN A 486 -70.40 -60.75 -13.87
N MET A 487 -70.85 -59.50 -13.98
CA MET A 487 -72.02 -59.14 -14.78
C MET A 487 -71.84 -59.55 -16.24
N LEU A 488 -70.71 -59.23 -16.87
CA LEU A 488 -70.46 -59.56 -18.28
C LEU A 488 -70.39 -61.08 -18.51
N ARG A 489 -69.85 -61.84 -17.56
CA ARG A 489 -69.85 -63.32 -17.60
C ARG A 489 -71.26 -63.92 -17.52
N GLU A 490 -72.17 -63.30 -16.79
CA GLU A 490 -73.58 -63.71 -16.79
C GLU A 490 -74.26 -63.35 -18.10
N GLN A 491 -73.96 -62.17 -18.66
CA GLN A 491 -74.51 -61.68 -19.92
C GLN A 491 -73.87 -62.32 -21.17
N SER A 492 -72.83 -63.16 -21.02
CA SER A 492 -72.18 -63.86 -22.13
C SER A 492 -72.84 -65.19 -22.49
N LYS A 493 -73.90 -65.61 -21.78
CA LYS A 493 -74.59 -66.89 -22.01
C LYS A 493 -75.87 -66.68 -22.83
N PRO A 494 -76.15 -67.48 -23.88
CA PRO A 494 -77.41 -67.39 -24.61
C PRO A 494 -78.63 -67.68 -23.73
N VAL A 495 -79.67 -66.87 -23.87
CA VAL A 495 -80.96 -67.01 -23.18
C VAL A 495 -82.01 -67.54 -24.17
N PRO A 496 -82.79 -68.57 -23.82
CA PRO A 496 -83.89 -69.02 -24.67
C PRO A 496 -85.02 -67.97 -24.68
N VAL A 497 -85.43 -67.55 -25.87
CA VAL A 497 -86.55 -66.64 -26.10
C VAL A 497 -87.60 -67.34 -26.96
N ASN A 498 -88.81 -67.44 -26.43
CA ASN A 498 -89.92 -68.13 -27.09
C ASN A 498 -90.71 -67.13 -27.94
N PHE A 499 -90.83 -67.40 -29.24
CA PHE A 499 -91.60 -66.61 -30.19
C PHE A 499 -92.87 -67.33 -30.63
N VAL A 500 -93.94 -66.56 -30.82
CA VAL A 500 -95.20 -67.03 -31.44
C VAL A 500 -95.58 -66.17 -32.62
N SER A 501 -95.98 -66.81 -33.71
CA SER A 501 -96.49 -66.15 -34.93
C SER A 501 -97.69 -66.92 -35.51
N ASP A 502 -98.14 -66.57 -36.72
CA ASP A 502 -99.34 -67.10 -37.39
C ASP A 502 -99.04 -68.09 -38.53
N GLY A 503 -97.80 -68.59 -38.63
CA GLY A 503 -97.33 -69.42 -39.73
C GLY A 503 -97.21 -68.70 -41.09
N LYS A 504 -97.62 -67.44 -41.19
CA LYS A 504 -97.68 -66.67 -42.45
C LYS A 504 -96.74 -65.46 -42.45
N THR A 505 -96.52 -64.85 -41.28
CA THR A 505 -95.60 -63.74 -41.06
C THR A 505 -94.15 -64.23 -41.06
N TRP A 506 -93.29 -63.61 -41.87
CA TRP A 506 -91.84 -63.85 -41.84
C TRP A 506 -91.22 -63.04 -40.71
N VAL A 507 -90.58 -63.72 -39.77
CA VAL A 507 -89.94 -63.08 -38.60
C VAL A 507 -88.42 -63.14 -38.73
N SER A 508 -87.76 -62.01 -38.48
CA SER A 508 -86.30 -61.93 -38.36
C SER A 508 -85.89 -61.08 -37.16
N ILE A 509 -84.73 -61.39 -36.59
CA ILE A 509 -84.10 -60.60 -35.53
C ILE A 509 -82.96 -59.84 -36.18
N ALA A 510 -83.06 -58.51 -36.24
CA ALA A 510 -82.07 -57.67 -36.90
C ALA A 510 -80.67 -57.90 -36.31
N GLY A 511 -79.71 -58.21 -37.19
CA GLY A 511 -78.30 -58.41 -36.81
C GLY A 511 -78.00 -59.72 -36.05
N PHE A 512 -78.96 -60.64 -35.91
CA PHE A 512 -78.78 -61.89 -35.18
C PHE A 512 -79.14 -63.13 -36.01
N GLU A 513 -80.43 -63.34 -36.31
CA GLU A 513 -80.89 -64.57 -36.96
C GLU A 513 -82.21 -64.35 -37.73
N MET A 514 -82.38 -65.04 -38.85
CA MET A 514 -83.66 -65.12 -39.55
C MET A 514 -84.47 -66.32 -39.02
N LEU A 515 -85.58 -66.05 -38.32
CA LEU A 515 -86.36 -67.11 -37.68
C LEU A 515 -87.30 -67.84 -38.66
N GLY A 516 -87.72 -67.18 -39.74
CA GLY A 516 -88.59 -67.77 -40.76
C GLY A 516 -90.08 -67.60 -40.47
N ARG A 517 -90.91 -68.50 -41.00
CA ARG A 517 -92.34 -68.62 -40.68
C ARG A 517 -92.54 -69.79 -39.72
N PHE A 518 -93.32 -69.58 -38.66
CA PHE A 518 -93.60 -70.59 -37.64
C PHE A 518 -94.87 -70.25 -36.87
N GLU A 519 -95.38 -71.19 -36.09
CA GLU A 519 -96.41 -70.93 -35.08
C GLU A 519 -95.77 -70.72 -33.69
N GLN A 520 -94.83 -71.58 -33.33
CA GLN A 520 -93.97 -71.46 -32.13
C GLN A 520 -92.51 -71.76 -32.49
N LYS A 521 -91.57 -70.94 -32.00
CA LYS A 521 -90.13 -71.19 -32.15
C LYS A 521 -89.34 -70.62 -30.98
N THR A 522 -88.42 -71.38 -30.42
CA THR A 522 -87.46 -70.89 -29.41
C THR A 522 -86.14 -70.55 -30.07
N ALA A 523 -85.63 -69.34 -29.85
CA ALA A 523 -84.29 -68.92 -30.30
C ALA A 523 -83.38 -68.70 -29.08
N ARG A 524 -82.12 -69.14 -29.16
CA ARG A 524 -81.13 -68.92 -28.10
C ARG A 524 -80.34 -67.65 -28.40
N ILE A 525 -80.76 -66.54 -27.82
CA ILE A 525 -80.25 -65.21 -28.14
C ILE A 525 -79.30 -64.76 -27.04
N TYR A 526 -78.14 -64.19 -27.41
CA TYR A 526 -77.29 -63.54 -26.42
C TYR A 526 -78.00 -62.33 -25.79
N PRO A 527 -77.74 -62.02 -24.52
CA PRO A 527 -78.24 -60.79 -23.93
C PRO A 527 -77.83 -59.54 -24.71
N GLY A 528 -78.79 -58.64 -24.91
CA GLY A 528 -78.65 -57.45 -25.73
C GLY A 528 -79.98 -56.77 -26.03
N ASN A 529 -79.93 -55.69 -26.80
CA ASN A 529 -81.11 -54.99 -27.31
C ASN A 529 -81.31 -55.37 -28.79
N TYR A 530 -82.45 -55.96 -29.12
CA TYR A 530 -82.74 -56.45 -30.47
C TYR A 530 -83.99 -55.81 -31.05
N LYS A 531 -84.02 -55.72 -32.38
CA LYS A 531 -85.21 -55.33 -33.14
C LYS A 531 -85.72 -56.53 -33.91
N VAL A 532 -86.88 -57.02 -33.54
CA VAL A 532 -87.56 -58.14 -34.20
C VAL A 532 -88.52 -57.58 -35.24
N ARG A 533 -88.36 -58.01 -36.48
CA ARG A 533 -89.18 -57.55 -37.61
C ARG A 533 -90.07 -58.67 -38.09
N GLY A 534 -91.37 -58.41 -38.15
CA GLY A 534 -92.33 -59.23 -38.87
C GLY A 534 -92.64 -58.59 -40.22
N ARG A 535 -92.59 -59.39 -41.29
CA ARG A 535 -92.96 -58.99 -42.65
C ARG A 535 -94.00 -59.93 -43.24
N ARG A 536 -95.01 -59.38 -43.91
CA ARG A 536 -95.99 -60.17 -44.67
C ARG A 536 -96.50 -59.37 -45.85
N LYS A 537 -96.49 -59.97 -47.05
CA LYS A 537 -96.94 -59.32 -48.29
C LYS A 537 -98.40 -58.85 -48.15
N GLY A 538 -98.65 -57.56 -48.41
CA GLY A 538 -99.97 -56.92 -48.27
C GLY A 538 -100.35 -56.55 -46.83
N TYR A 539 -99.42 -56.62 -45.88
CA TYR A 539 -99.59 -56.18 -44.49
C TYR A 539 -98.47 -55.24 -44.07
N ARG A 540 -98.76 -54.32 -43.15
CA ARG A 540 -97.77 -53.42 -42.56
C ARG A 540 -96.77 -54.23 -41.74
N ASP A 541 -95.48 -53.97 -41.97
CA ASP A 541 -94.39 -54.55 -41.18
C ASP A 541 -94.54 -54.17 -39.71
N ILE A 542 -94.27 -55.12 -38.81
CA ILE A 542 -94.16 -54.85 -37.37
C ILE A 542 -92.69 -54.84 -36.96
N LEU A 543 -92.32 -53.89 -36.11
CA LEU A 543 -90.99 -53.81 -35.51
C LEU A 543 -91.16 -53.78 -33.99
N LEU A 544 -90.60 -54.77 -33.32
CA LEU A 544 -90.64 -54.91 -31.87
C LEU A 544 -89.23 -54.76 -31.32
N GLU A 545 -89.07 -53.93 -30.29
CA GLU A 545 -87.81 -53.83 -29.56
C GLU A 545 -87.86 -54.75 -28.35
N ILE A 546 -86.92 -55.68 -28.27
CA ILE A 546 -86.81 -56.65 -27.17
C ILE A 546 -85.47 -56.47 -26.45
N ARG A 547 -85.49 -56.56 -25.12
CA ARG A 547 -84.30 -56.36 -24.26
C ARG A 547 -83.95 -57.66 -23.54
N VAL A 548 -83.20 -58.53 -24.20
CA VAL A 548 -82.80 -59.82 -23.64
C VAL A 548 -81.74 -59.60 -22.55
N ARG A 549 -81.96 -60.16 -21.35
CA ARG A 549 -81.04 -60.08 -20.20
C ARG A 549 -80.91 -61.46 -19.57
N SER A 550 -79.72 -61.79 -19.08
CA SER A 550 -79.50 -63.01 -18.29
C SER A 550 -80.34 -63.00 -17.01
N GLY A 551 -80.85 -64.17 -16.58
CA GLY A 551 -81.59 -64.34 -15.33
C GLY A 551 -83.03 -63.82 -15.28
N ARG A 552 -83.54 -63.21 -16.36
CA ARG A 552 -84.97 -62.83 -16.48
C ARG A 552 -85.67 -63.74 -17.49
N ASP A 553 -86.83 -64.27 -17.11
CA ASP A 553 -87.73 -64.91 -18.06
C ASP A 553 -88.25 -63.86 -19.04
N PHE A 554 -88.01 -64.09 -20.34
CA PHE A 554 -88.39 -63.18 -21.41
C PHE A 554 -89.85 -63.37 -21.86
N GLY A 555 -90.53 -64.41 -21.33
CA GLY A 555 -91.90 -64.73 -21.69
C GLY A 555 -92.06 -65.07 -23.18
N LEU A 556 -93.29 -64.93 -23.67
CA LEU A 556 -93.67 -65.29 -25.04
C LEU A 556 -93.79 -64.05 -25.93
N VAL A 557 -92.91 -63.93 -26.92
CA VAL A 557 -92.85 -62.80 -27.85
C VAL A 557 -93.75 -63.06 -29.05
N LYS A 558 -94.90 -62.37 -29.10
CA LYS A 558 -95.85 -62.49 -30.21
C LYS A 558 -95.48 -61.55 -31.36
N VAL A 559 -95.25 -62.10 -32.55
CA VAL A 559 -94.87 -61.34 -33.75
C VAL A 559 -95.78 -61.70 -34.92
N ILE A 560 -96.83 -60.89 -35.15
CA ILE A 560 -97.84 -61.15 -36.19
C ILE A 560 -98.16 -59.86 -36.94
N CYS A 561 -98.12 -59.90 -38.27
CA CYS A 561 -98.60 -58.80 -39.12
C CYS A 561 -100.12 -58.91 -39.30
N PHE A 562 -100.89 -58.08 -38.60
CA PHE A 562 -102.36 -58.13 -38.63
C PHE A 562 -103.02 -56.97 -39.39
N GLN A 563 -102.35 -55.82 -39.55
CA GLN A 563 -102.88 -54.65 -40.26
C GLN A 563 -102.54 -54.73 -41.76
N ARG A 564 -103.55 -54.70 -42.64
CA ARG A 564 -103.33 -54.66 -44.10
C ARG A 564 -102.66 -53.35 -44.51
N SER A 565 -101.75 -53.44 -45.49
CA SER A 565 -100.98 -52.32 -46.05
C SER A 565 -101.83 -51.34 -46.82
#